data_AF-A0A8S1J1R3-F1
#
_entry.id   AF-A0A8S1J1R3-F1
#
_cell.length_a   1.000
_cell.length_b   1.000
_cell.length_c   1.000
_cell.angle_alpha   90.00
_cell.angle_beta   90.00
_cell.angle_gamma   90.00
#
_symmetry.space_group_name_H-M   'P 1'
#
loop_
_entity.id
_entity.type
_entity.pdbx_description
1 polymer ?
#
loop_
_entity_poly.entity_id
_entity_poly.type
_entity_poly.pdbx_seq_one_letter_code
_entity_poly.pdbx_strand_id
1 'polypeptide(L)'
;MAQTPEQLVLGVARKNPEGASDAILERELADLLTVEQRANAINSLLQTGRLQLFSSGTGLVYKEVDLNVAIKFRGLGTEELLVYQVVEQSRNSGIWTKEMKSKTGLAQPQLTKILKNLETRQLVKTFRPVENKTRKMYILYSLEPAEHLTGGAWYTDMEKDTEFIEVLQEACFRVINHRGLASLADIADFIRSKNLSRVDLSNSNIKSIVDTLIYDGRVDEVEGSSGVQYRSALLQLPDSSALTSVPCGVCPVFNECRPGGIVSPESCIYYDKWLDF
;
A
#
# COMPACT_ATOMS: atom_id res chain seq x y z
N MET A 1 51.18 5.46 -1.58
CA MET A 1 50.21 6.58 -1.45
C MET A 1 49.71 6.54 -0.01
N ALA A 2 49.95 7.59 0.77
CA ALA A 2 49.53 7.63 2.17
C ALA A 2 47.99 7.57 2.24
N GLN A 3 47.43 6.56 2.90
CA GLN A 3 46.00 6.49 3.15
C GLN A 3 45.64 7.65 4.09
N THR A 4 44.62 8.43 3.73
CA THR A 4 44.21 9.54 4.59
C THR A 4 43.52 8.98 5.85
N PRO A 5 43.51 9.73 6.97
CA PRO A 5 42.83 9.33 8.20
C PRO A 5 41.38 8.86 7.97
N GLU A 6 40.68 9.51 7.04
CA GLU A 6 39.31 9.19 6.68
C GLU A 6 39.20 7.83 5.96
N GLN A 7 40.16 7.49 5.11
CA GLN A 7 40.19 6.20 4.41
C GLN A 7 40.43 5.04 5.37
N LEU A 8 41.23 5.26 6.42
CA LEU A 8 41.50 4.27 7.46
C LEU A 8 40.25 4.00 8.30
N VAL A 9 39.55 5.07 8.73
CA VAL A 9 38.27 4.95 9.47
C VAL A 9 37.21 4.23 8.63
N LEU A 10 37.09 4.59 7.34
CA LEU A 10 36.19 3.90 6.41
C LEU A 10 36.58 2.43 6.22
N GLY A 11 37.87 2.11 6.17
CA GLY A 11 38.36 0.73 6.07
C GLY A 11 37.92 -0.14 7.26
N VAL A 12 37.95 0.40 8.48
CA VAL A 12 37.46 -0.32 9.68
C VAL A 12 35.93 -0.43 9.69
N ALA A 13 35.22 0.61 9.26
CA ALA A 13 33.77 0.57 9.12
C ALA A 13 33.32 -0.45 8.05
N ARG A 14 34.07 -0.65 6.96
CA ARG A 14 33.81 -1.68 5.93
C ARG A 14 33.91 -3.10 6.46
N LYS A 15 34.88 -3.34 7.35
CA LYS A 15 35.06 -4.66 7.96
C LYS A 15 33.93 -5.01 8.94
N ASN A 16 33.16 -4.02 9.39
CA ASN A 16 32.13 -4.17 10.40
C ASN A 16 30.76 -3.69 9.87
N PRO A 17 30.04 -4.50 9.08
CA PRO A 17 28.75 -4.13 8.48
C PRO A 17 27.62 -3.91 9.51
N GLU A 18 27.76 -4.45 10.72
CA GLU A 18 26.87 -4.22 11.88
C GLU A 18 27.14 -2.86 12.57
N GLY A 19 28.24 -2.19 12.23
CA GLY A 19 28.70 -0.94 12.86
C GLY A 19 29.93 -1.15 13.74
N ALA A 20 30.89 -0.24 13.67
CA ALA A 20 32.09 -0.22 14.51
C ALA A 20 31.85 0.64 15.75
N SER A 21 31.97 0.07 16.96
CA SER A 21 31.94 0.86 18.19
C SER A 21 33.21 1.68 18.36
N ASP A 22 33.17 2.70 19.21
CA ASP A 22 34.35 3.53 19.52
C ASP A 22 35.54 2.69 20.01
N ALA A 23 35.27 1.63 20.80
CA ALA A 23 36.29 0.68 21.25
C ALA A 23 36.93 -0.13 20.10
N ILE A 24 36.18 -0.47 19.05
CA ILE A 24 36.70 -1.18 17.87
C ILE A 24 37.56 -0.23 17.02
N LEU A 25 37.08 1.00 16.83
CA LEU A 25 37.84 2.05 16.13
C LEU A 25 39.13 2.37 16.88
N GLU A 26 39.08 2.44 18.21
CA GLU A 26 40.26 2.65 19.04
C GLU A 26 41.25 1.51 18.93
N ARG A 27 40.80 0.26 19.03
CA ARG A 27 41.68 -0.91 18.95
C ARG A 27 42.35 -1.06 17.58
N GLU A 28 41.65 -0.84 16.48
CA GLU A 28 42.23 -1.00 15.13
C GLU A 28 43.02 0.21 14.63
N LEU A 29 42.77 1.41 15.17
CA LEU A 29 43.39 2.65 14.69
C LEU A 29 44.37 3.28 15.69
N ALA A 30 44.51 2.76 16.91
CA ALA A 30 45.44 3.29 17.92
C ALA A 30 46.91 3.35 17.44
N ASP A 31 47.33 2.37 16.63
CA ASP A 31 48.71 2.31 16.12
C ASP A 31 48.94 3.21 14.90
N LEU A 32 47.87 3.74 14.29
CA LEU A 32 47.92 4.44 13.00
C LEU A 32 47.52 5.92 13.09
N LEU A 33 46.70 6.30 14.09
CA LEU A 33 46.12 7.64 14.23
C LEU A 33 46.12 8.09 15.69
N THR A 34 46.43 9.37 15.93
CA THR A 34 46.23 9.96 17.26
C THR A 34 44.75 10.15 17.58
N VAL A 35 44.41 10.28 18.86
CA VAL A 35 43.02 10.48 19.32
C VAL A 35 42.37 11.70 18.66
N GLU A 36 43.10 12.80 18.50
CA GLU A 36 42.61 14.01 17.82
C GLU A 36 42.39 13.79 16.31
N GLN A 37 43.33 13.12 15.63
CA GLN A 37 43.19 12.83 14.20
C GLN A 37 42.01 11.89 13.93
N ARG A 38 41.79 10.90 14.79
CA ARG A 38 40.63 10.00 14.76
C ARG A 38 39.33 10.77 14.94
N ALA A 39 39.24 11.63 15.96
CA ALA A 39 38.04 12.43 16.22
C ALA A 39 37.73 13.39 15.06
N ASN A 40 38.74 14.05 14.50
CA ASN A 40 38.58 14.94 13.35
C ASN A 40 38.16 14.20 12.09
N ALA A 41 38.72 13.02 11.83
CA ALA A 41 38.33 12.17 10.71
C ALA A 41 36.88 11.68 10.85
N ILE A 42 36.47 11.24 12.04
CA ILE A 42 35.08 10.84 12.33
C ILE A 42 34.13 12.02 12.12
N ASN A 43 34.43 13.19 12.68
CA ASN A 43 33.59 14.38 12.51
C ASN A 43 33.47 14.81 11.03
N SER A 44 34.58 14.75 10.28
CA SER A 44 34.59 15.01 8.83
C SER A 44 33.76 13.99 8.06
N LEU A 45 33.86 12.71 8.41
CA LEU A 45 33.08 11.62 7.79
C LEU A 45 31.59 11.69 8.13
N LEU A 46 31.24 12.15 9.32
CA LEU A 46 29.85 12.44 9.72
C LEU A 46 29.31 13.65 8.96
N GLN A 47 30.06 14.74 8.85
CA GLN A 47 29.66 15.93 8.09
C GLN A 47 29.50 15.66 6.58
N THR A 48 30.34 14.79 6.03
CA THR A 48 30.25 14.37 4.63
C THR A 48 29.19 13.30 4.39
N GLY A 49 28.55 12.78 5.44
CA GLY A 49 27.50 11.75 5.35
C GLY A 49 28.01 10.36 4.94
N ARG A 50 29.33 10.14 5.01
CA ARG A 50 30.00 8.86 4.69
C ARG A 50 29.99 7.88 5.87
N LEU A 51 29.80 8.39 7.08
CA LEU A 51 29.55 7.62 8.30
C LEU A 51 28.17 7.99 8.86
N GLN A 52 27.45 7.01 9.39
CA GLN A 52 26.27 7.20 10.22
C GLN A 52 26.52 6.73 11.65
N LEU A 53 26.01 7.50 12.61
CA LEU A 53 26.06 7.21 14.03
C LEU A 53 24.75 6.53 14.45
N PHE A 54 24.85 5.34 15.05
CA PHE A 54 23.73 4.62 15.64
C PHE A 54 23.92 4.52 17.15
N SER A 55 22.84 4.70 17.91
CA SER A 55 22.82 4.40 19.34
C SER A 55 22.36 2.95 19.51
N SER A 56 23.27 2.06 19.87
CA SER A 56 22.95 0.70 20.29
C SER A 56 22.99 0.65 21.82
N GLY A 57 22.20 -0.22 22.46
CA GLY A 57 22.03 -0.25 23.93
C GLY A 57 23.32 -0.38 24.75
N THR A 58 24.45 -0.68 24.11
CA THR A 58 25.79 -0.81 24.71
C THR A 58 26.79 0.28 24.27
N GLY A 59 26.38 1.29 23.50
CA GLY A 59 27.23 2.40 23.07
C GLY A 59 26.94 2.94 21.67
N LEU A 60 27.71 3.96 21.27
CA LEU A 60 27.66 4.53 19.93
C LEU A 60 28.38 3.61 18.93
N VAL A 61 27.73 3.30 17.80
CA VAL A 61 28.32 2.54 16.70
C VAL A 61 28.29 3.33 15.39
N TYR A 62 29.37 3.26 14.64
CA TYR A 62 29.59 3.99 13.39
C TYR A 62 29.53 3.03 12.21
N LYS A 63 28.67 3.31 11.23
CA LYS A 63 28.50 2.47 10.03
C LYS A 63 28.83 3.25 8.77
N GLU A 64 29.58 2.64 7.84
CA GLU A 64 29.80 3.26 6.53
C GLU A 64 28.50 3.29 5.73
N VAL A 65 28.25 4.44 5.12
CA VAL A 65 27.15 4.64 4.17
C VAL A 65 27.71 4.64 2.76
N ASP A 66 27.07 3.88 1.88
CA ASP A 66 27.42 3.78 0.47
C ASP A 66 27.49 5.16 -0.22
N LEU A 67 28.37 5.34 -1.20
CA LEU A 67 28.64 6.67 -1.77
C LEU A 67 27.40 7.30 -2.43
N ASN A 68 26.58 6.48 -3.09
CA ASN A 68 25.30 6.89 -3.69
C ASN A 68 24.27 7.34 -2.65
N VAL A 69 24.38 6.78 -1.45
CA VAL A 69 23.51 7.05 -0.31
C VAL A 69 24.01 8.31 0.41
N ALA A 70 25.33 8.45 0.62
CA ALA A 70 25.97 9.63 1.18
C ALA A 70 25.73 10.92 0.37
N ILE A 71 25.67 10.85 -0.97
CA ILE A 71 25.30 12.00 -1.82
C ILE A 71 23.85 12.45 -1.54
N LYS A 72 22.93 11.49 -1.38
CA LYS A 72 21.52 11.75 -1.03
C LYS A 72 21.39 12.35 0.37
N PHE A 73 22.29 11.99 1.29
CA PHE A 73 22.34 12.52 2.66
C PHE A 73 23.13 13.82 2.82
N ARG A 74 23.72 14.35 1.74
CA ARG A 74 24.57 15.54 1.82
C ARG A 74 23.75 16.77 2.23
N GLY A 75 24.13 17.41 3.33
CA GLY A 75 23.45 18.59 3.86
C GLY A 75 22.10 18.29 4.51
N LEU A 76 21.88 17.07 5.01
CA LEU A 76 20.83 16.79 5.99
C LEU A 76 21.35 17.00 7.41
N GLY A 77 20.54 17.63 8.25
CA GLY A 77 20.83 17.80 9.67
C GLY A 77 20.71 16.49 10.45
N THR A 78 21.20 16.48 11.69
CA THR A 78 21.08 15.33 12.62
C THR A 78 19.62 14.94 12.87
N GLU A 79 18.73 15.92 13.05
CA GLU A 79 17.29 15.70 13.23
C GLU A 79 16.63 15.10 11.98
N GLU A 80 17.05 15.52 10.78
CA GLU A 80 16.48 15.02 9.53
C GLU A 80 16.90 13.57 9.27
N LEU A 81 18.15 13.25 9.61
CA LEU A 81 18.68 11.89 9.52
C LEU A 81 17.98 10.95 10.51
N LEU A 82 17.68 11.42 11.72
CA LEU A 82 16.88 10.68 12.70
C LEU A 82 15.46 10.40 12.17
N VAL A 83 14.79 11.40 11.59
CA VAL A 83 13.45 11.22 11.01
C VAL A 83 13.49 10.21 9.86
N TYR A 84 14.48 10.30 8.97
CA TYR A 84 14.66 9.35 7.89
C TYR A 84 14.84 7.92 8.40
N GLN A 85 15.69 7.73 9.41
CA GLN A 85 15.94 6.41 10.01
C GLN A 85 14.66 5.80 10.61
N VAL A 86 13.82 6.62 11.26
CA VAL A 86 12.53 6.15 11.79
C VAL A 86 11.58 5.72 10.67
N VAL A 87 11.58 6.40 9.53
CA VAL A 87 10.82 5.98 8.34
C VAL A 87 11.38 4.68 7.76
N GLU A 88 12.70 4.54 7.67
CA GLU A 88 13.36 3.33 7.18
C GLU A 88 13.02 2.09 8.04
N GLN A 89 13.00 2.26 9.37
CA GLN A 89 12.62 1.19 10.30
C GLN A 89 11.16 0.71 10.10
N SER A 90 10.28 1.58 9.59
CA SER A 90 8.88 1.23 9.31
C SER A 90 8.65 0.42 8.03
N ARG A 91 9.70 0.25 7.21
CA ARG A 91 9.70 -0.55 5.97
C ARG A 91 8.45 -0.29 5.11
N ASN A 92 7.69 -1.35 4.79
CA ASN A 92 6.57 -1.32 3.84
C ASN A 92 5.25 -0.93 4.52
N SER A 93 5.20 -0.91 5.85
CA SER A 93 4.03 -0.46 6.60
C SER A 93 3.95 1.06 6.66
N GLY A 94 5.08 1.75 6.50
CA GLY A 94 5.16 3.20 6.63
C GLY A 94 4.87 3.69 8.06
N ILE A 95 4.96 5.00 8.26
CA ILE A 95 4.76 5.63 9.57
C ILE A 95 3.97 6.93 9.44
N TRP A 96 3.07 7.17 10.40
CA TRP A 96 2.30 8.40 10.52
C TRP A 96 2.91 9.40 11.52
N THR A 97 2.57 10.69 11.36
CA THR A 97 3.20 11.80 12.10
C THR A 97 3.11 11.67 13.62
N LYS A 98 2.03 11.10 14.16
CA LYS A 98 1.84 10.95 15.62
C LYS A 98 2.83 9.94 16.22
N GLU A 99 3.05 8.81 15.56
CA GLU A 99 4.02 7.81 16.01
C GLU A 99 5.45 8.29 15.78
N MET A 100 5.70 8.96 14.66
CA MET A 100 7.01 9.56 14.39
C MET A 100 7.38 10.57 15.48
N LYS A 101 6.44 11.41 15.93
CA LYS A 101 6.62 12.32 17.07
C LYS A 101 6.98 11.56 18.35
N SER A 102 6.31 10.43 18.62
CA SER A 102 6.59 9.62 19.81
C SER A 102 7.98 8.99 19.79
N LYS A 103 8.50 8.64 18.59
CA LYS A 103 9.81 8.00 18.43
C LYS A 103 10.96 9.01 18.41
N THR A 104 10.76 10.18 17.80
CA THR A 104 11.83 11.19 17.64
C THR A 104 11.86 12.23 18.77
N GLY A 105 10.75 12.40 19.50
CA GLY A 105 10.63 13.45 20.53
C GLY A 105 10.56 14.88 19.98
N LEU A 106 10.51 15.05 18.64
CA LEU A 106 10.52 16.36 17.99
C LEU A 106 9.15 17.07 18.04
N ALA A 107 9.17 18.40 18.04
CA ALA A 107 7.94 19.19 17.97
C ALA A 107 7.26 19.05 16.59
N GLN A 108 5.94 19.07 16.55
CA GLN A 108 5.17 18.89 15.32
C GLN A 108 5.49 19.90 14.19
N PRO A 109 5.74 21.19 14.47
CA PRO A 109 6.15 22.15 13.43
C PRO A 109 7.50 21.80 12.80
N GLN A 110 8.48 21.37 13.62
CA GLN A 110 9.80 20.95 13.14
C GLN A 110 9.68 19.70 12.28
N LEU A 111 8.94 18.69 12.74
CA LEU A 111 8.70 17.45 12.00
C LEU A 111 8.08 17.74 10.62
N THR A 112 7.12 18.66 10.56
CA THR A 112 6.48 19.05 9.30
C THR A 112 7.46 19.70 8.32
N LYS A 113 8.40 20.52 8.82
CA LYS A 113 9.44 21.16 8.00
C LYS A 113 10.43 20.13 7.46
N ILE A 114 10.88 19.21 8.32
CA ILE A 114 11.79 18.12 7.96
C ILE A 114 11.16 17.21 6.90
N LEU A 115 9.92 16.77 7.12
CA LEU A 115 9.21 15.90 6.18
C LEU A 115 9.03 16.57 4.81
N LYS A 116 8.77 17.88 4.76
CA LYS A 116 8.74 18.62 3.49
C LYS A 116 10.11 18.65 2.79
N ASN A 117 11.20 18.83 3.52
CA ASN A 117 12.55 18.79 2.94
C ASN A 117 12.86 17.38 2.38
N LEU A 118 12.54 16.33 3.14
CA LEU A 118 12.72 14.94 2.72
C LEU A 118 11.87 14.59 1.49
N GLU A 119 10.65 15.14 1.38
CA GLU A 119 9.75 14.98 0.24
C GLU A 119 10.29 15.71 -1.00
N THR A 120 10.76 16.97 -0.86
CA THR A 120 11.39 17.73 -1.94
C THR A 120 12.64 17.04 -2.50
N ARG A 121 13.40 16.37 -1.64
CA ARG A 121 14.60 15.60 -2.04
C ARG A 121 14.29 14.19 -2.57
N GLN A 122 13.02 13.81 -2.68
CA GLN A 122 12.58 12.47 -3.09
C GLN A 122 13.20 11.33 -2.26
N LEU A 123 13.39 11.57 -0.96
CA LEU A 123 13.85 10.54 -0.02
C LEU A 123 12.69 9.79 0.61
N VAL A 124 11.60 10.51 0.86
CA VAL A 124 10.36 10.02 1.45
C VAL A 124 9.21 10.41 0.53
N LYS A 125 8.22 9.53 0.39
CA LYS A 125 6.94 9.84 -0.25
C LYS A 125 5.80 9.63 0.74
N THR A 126 4.66 10.22 0.44
CA THR A 126 3.46 10.10 1.26
C THR A 126 2.39 9.29 0.56
N PHE A 127 1.60 8.54 1.34
CA PHE A 127 0.43 7.82 0.88
C PHE A 127 -0.65 7.82 1.97
N ARG A 128 -1.89 7.47 1.61
CA ARG A 128 -3.03 7.41 2.54
C ARG A 128 -3.59 5.99 2.52
N PRO A 129 -3.61 5.26 3.65
CA PRO A 129 -4.13 3.90 3.67
C PRO A 129 -5.61 3.85 3.28
N VAL A 130 -6.03 2.77 2.60
CA VAL A 130 -7.42 2.56 2.17
C VAL A 130 -8.38 2.48 3.36
N GLU A 131 -7.99 1.76 4.43
CA GLU A 131 -8.78 1.67 5.67
C GLU A 131 -8.97 3.03 6.35
N ASN A 132 -8.01 3.95 6.22
CA ASN A 132 -8.06 5.23 6.90
C ASN A 132 -7.57 6.38 6.01
N LYS A 133 -8.46 6.82 5.12
CA LYS A 133 -8.22 7.90 4.15
C LYS A 133 -7.80 9.23 4.78
N THR A 134 -8.05 9.45 6.07
CA THR A 134 -7.64 10.69 6.77
C THR A 134 -6.20 10.66 7.27
N ARG A 135 -5.61 9.47 7.43
CA ARG A 135 -4.25 9.32 7.97
C ARG A 135 -3.23 9.45 6.85
N LYS A 136 -2.42 10.51 6.93
CA LYS A 136 -1.25 10.71 6.06
C LYS A 136 -0.08 9.88 6.60
N MET A 137 0.38 8.91 5.81
CA MET A 137 1.55 8.09 6.14
C MET A 137 2.73 8.41 5.24
N TYR A 138 3.91 8.07 5.72
CA TYR A 138 5.20 8.34 5.09
C TYR A 138 5.97 7.03 4.93
N ILE A 139 6.59 6.85 3.77
CA ILE A 139 7.39 5.69 3.41
C ILE A 139 8.60 6.14 2.59
N LEU A 140 9.66 5.33 2.56
CA LEU A 140 10.79 5.58 1.69
C LEU A 140 10.34 5.69 0.22
N TYR A 141 10.95 6.62 -0.51
CA TYR A 141 10.57 6.88 -1.90
C TYR A 141 10.69 5.64 -2.80
N SER A 142 11.73 4.84 -2.57
CA SER A 142 12.02 3.61 -3.31
C SER A 142 11.15 2.41 -2.93
N LEU A 143 10.40 2.47 -1.82
CA LEU A 143 9.59 1.36 -1.34
C LEU A 143 8.12 1.55 -1.72
N GLU A 144 7.46 0.45 -2.05
CA GLU A 144 6.02 0.43 -2.22
C GLU A 144 5.33 0.05 -0.91
N PRO A 145 4.21 0.69 -0.56
CA PRO A 145 3.49 0.31 0.64
C PRO A 145 2.90 -1.09 0.51
N ALA A 146 2.71 -1.75 1.64
CA ALA A 146 2.15 -3.10 1.66
C ALA A 146 0.73 -3.14 1.07
N GLU A 147 0.40 -4.23 0.38
CA GLU A 147 -0.86 -4.42 -0.37
C GLU A 147 -2.11 -4.20 0.48
N HIS A 148 -2.09 -4.66 1.74
CA HIS A 148 -3.19 -4.46 2.69
C HIS A 148 -3.46 -2.98 3.03
N LEU A 149 -2.46 -2.10 2.86
CA LEU A 149 -2.61 -0.66 3.09
C LEU A 149 -3.05 0.09 1.83
N THR A 150 -2.61 -0.36 0.65
CA THR A 150 -2.96 0.24 -0.65
C THR A 150 -4.25 -0.30 -1.23
N GLY A 151 -4.77 -1.42 -0.70
CA GLY A 151 -5.95 -2.12 -1.21
C GLY A 151 -5.66 -3.06 -2.38
N GLY A 152 -4.39 -3.18 -2.79
CA GLY A 152 -3.93 -4.06 -3.86
C GLY A 152 -4.38 -3.66 -5.26
N ALA A 153 -4.56 -4.65 -6.13
CA ALA A 153 -4.82 -4.45 -7.57
C ALA A 153 -6.17 -3.78 -7.90
N TRP A 154 -7.04 -3.57 -6.91
CA TRP A 154 -8.38 -2.98 -7.08
C TRP A 154 -8.44 -1.48 -6.82
N TYR A 155 -7.32 -0.88 -6.43
CA TYR A 155 -7.26 0.52 -6.05
C TYR A 155 -6.22 1.25 -6.89
N THR A 156 -6.66 2.33 -7.53
CA THR A 156 -5.80 3.29 -8.24
C THR A 156 -5.90 4.61 -7.50
N ASP A 157 -4.77 5.23 -7.16
CA ASP A 157 -4.72 6.50 -6.41
C ASP A 157 -5.58 6.52 -5.12
N MET A 158 -5.70 5.36 -4.46
CA MET A 158 -6.45 5.16 -3.20
C MET A 158 -7.98 5.27 -3.35
N GLU A 159 -8.48 5.21 -4.59
CA GLU A 159 -9.88 5.03 -4.92
C GLU A 159 -10.10 3.64 -5.54
N LYS A 160 -11.27 3.05 -5.24
CA LYS A 160 -11.61 1.74 -5.80
C LYS A 160 -11.85 1.94 -7.29
N ASP A 161 -11.12 1.21 -8.12
CA ASP A 161 -11.20 1.29 -9.56
C ASP A 161 -12.39 0.44 -10.06
N THR A 162 -13.60 0.97 -9.88
CA THR A 162 -14.84 0.26 -10.22
C THR A 162 -14.94 -0.02 -11.71
N GLU A 163 -14.52 0.92 -12.55
CA GLU A 163 -14.51 0.75 -14.02
C GLU A 163 -13.60 -0.42 -14.42
N PHE A 164 -12.40 -0.50 -13.85
CA PHE A 164 -11.48 -1.61 -14.11
C PHE A 164 -12.05 -2.95 -13.63
N ILE A 165 -12.66 -2.99 -12.45
CA ILE A 165 -13.30 -4.19 -11.90
C ILE A 165 -14.43 -4.67 -12.81
N GLU A 166 -15.29 -3.75 -13.28
CA GLU A 166 -16.40 -4.06 -14.19
C GLU A 166 -15.91 -4.60 -15.54
N VAL A 167 -14.85 -4.00 -16.10
CA VAL A 167 -14.21 -4.48 -17.34
C VAL A 167 -13.65 -5.89 -17.16
N LEU A 168 -13.02 -6.18 -16.02
CA LEU A 168 -12.52 -7.52 -15.70
C LEU A 168 -13.63 -8.53 -15.46
N GLN A 169 -14.70 -8.14 -14.75
CA GLN A 169 -15.90 -8.96 -14.55
C GLN A 169 -16.48 -9.37 -15.90
N GLU A 170 -16.66 -8.41 -16.82
CA GLU A 170 -17.21 -8.68 -18.14
C GLU A 170 -16.27 -9.54 -18.99
N ALA A 171 -14.96 -9.32 -18.91
CA ALA A 171 -13.98 -10.14 -19.59
C ALA A 171 -13.98 -11.59 -19.08
N CYS A 172 -14.06 -11.80 -17.75
CA CYS A 172 -14.15 -13.12 -17.14
C CYS A 172 -15.46 -13.82 -17.54
N PHE A 173 -16.58 -13.12 -17.40
CA PHE A 173 -17.90 -13.64 -17.77
C PHE A 173 -17.97 -14.07 -19.24
N ARG A 174 -17.42 -13.26 -20.15
CA ARG A 174 -17.37 -13.58 -21.59
C ARG A 174 -16.62 -14.88 -21.88
N VAL A 175 -15.51 -15.15 -21.18
CA VAL A 175 -14.75 -16.41 -21.35
C VAL A 175 -15.56 -17.61 -20.88
N ILE A 176 -16.16 -17.49 -19.70
CA ILE A 176 -17.00 -18.52 -19.11
C ILE A 176 -18.17 -18.84 -20.05
N ASN A 177 -18.85 -17.79 -20.54
CA ASN A 177 -20.00 -17.94 -21.43
C ASN A 177 -19.63 -18.56 -22.79
N HIS A 178 -18.48 -18.18 -23.35
CA HIS A 178 -18.04 -18.72 -24.64
C HIS A 178 -17.56 -20.19 -24.54
N ARG A 179 -16.93 -20.58 -23.43
CA ARG A 179 -16.42 -21.95 -23.24
C ARG A 179 -17.47 -22.91 -22.67
N GLY A 180 -18.51 -22.38 -22.03
CA GLY A 180 -19.52 -23.16 -21.30
C GLY A 180 -19.03 -23.64 -19.93
N LEU A 181 -17.85 -24.26 -19.88
CA LEU A 181 -17.13 -24.64 -18.66
C LEU A 181 -15.68 -24.14 -18.73
N ALA A 182 -15.25 -23.33 -17.76
CA ALA A 182 -13.90 -22.77 -17.72
C ALA A 182 -13.27 -22.97 -16.33
N SER A 183 -11.99 -23.36 -16.29
CA SER A 183 -11.24 -23.39 -15.04
C SER A 183 -10.68 -22.00 -14.68
N LEU A 184 -10.26 -21.80 -13.43
CA LEU A 184 -9.59 -20.56 -13.03
C LEU A 184 -8.34 -20.27 -13.88
N ALA A 185 -7.59 -21.33 -14.25
CA ALA A 185 -6.41 -21.22 -15.10
C ALA A 185 -6.77 -20.71 -16.51
N ASP A 186 -7.84 -21.25 -17.10
CA ASP A 186 -8.32 -20.82 -18.42
C ASP A 186 -8.71 -19.33 -18.43
N ILE A 187 -9.39 -18.89 -17.38
CA ILE A 187 -9.79 -17.49 -17.21
C ILE A 187 -8.54 -16.62 -17.04
N ALA A 188 -7.61 -17.04 -16.18
CA ALA A 188 -6.38 -16.30 -15.92
C ALA A 188 -5.53 -16.12 -17.19
N ASP A 189 -5.35 -17.18 -17.97
CA ASP A 189 -4.57 -17.15 -19.20
C ASP A 189 -5.22 -16.24 -20.24
N PHE A 190 -6.55 -16.23 -20.32
CA PHE A 190 -7.26 -15.31 -21.20
C PHE A 190 -7.06 -13.84 -20.77
N ILE A 191 -7.22 -13.53 -19.49
CA ILE A 191 -7.06 -12.16 -18.97
C ILE A 191 -5.62 -11.67 -19.22
N ARG A 192 -4.62 -12.52 -18.97
CA ARG A 192 -3.20 -12.20 -19.26
C ARG A 192 -2.96 -11.99 -20.76
N SER A 193 -3.53 -12.82 -21.62
CA SER A 193 -3.35 -12.70 -23.08
C SER A 193 -3.88 -11.38 -23.63
N LYS A 194 -4.86 -10.76 -22.96
CA LYS A 194 -5.47 -9.49 -23.37
C LYS A 194 -4.75 -8.26 -22.82
N ASN A 195 -3.76 -8.41 -21.94
CA ASN A 195 -3.04 -7.30 -21.28
C ASN A 195 -4.00 -6.20 -20.77
N LEU A 196 -5.08 -6.63 -20.10
CA LEU A 196 -6.14 -5.73 -19.63
C LEU A 196 -5.71 -4.88 -18.43
N SER A 197 -4.61 -5.21 -17.76
CA SER A 197 -4.13 -4.55 -16.56
C SER A 197 -2.71 -4.01 -16.73
N ARG A 198 -2.44 -2.88 -16.07
CA ARG A 198 -1.07 -2.35 -15.88
C ARG A 198 -0.33 -3.03 -14.72
N VAL A 199 -1.08 -3.71 -13.85
CA VAL A 199 -0.59 -4.41 -12.65
C VAL A 199 -0.70 -5.92 -12.89
N ASP A 200 0.30 -6.67 -12.44
CA ASP A 200 0.28 -8.13 -12.52
C ASP A 200 -0.85 -8.71 -11.66
N LEU A 201 -1.86 -9.28 -12.32
CA LEU A 201 -2.99 -9.92 -11.65
C LEU A 201 -2.60 -11.34 -11.23
N SER A 202 -2.56 -11.57 -9.92
CA SER A 202 -2.37 -12.92 -9.37
C SER A 202 -3.63 -13.77 -9.59
N ASN A 203 -3.47 -15.10 -9.53
CA ASN A 203 -4.62 -16.02 -9.59
C ASN A 203 -5.63 -15.75 -8.46
N SER A 204 -5.18 -15.26 -7.30
CA SER A 204 -6.06 -14.87 -6.20
C SER A 204 -6.93 -13.68 -6.56
N ASN A 205 -6.38 -12.69 -7.27
CA ASN A 205 -7.15 -11.52 -7.69
C ASN A 205 -8.23 -11.94 -8.71
N ILE A 206 -7.86 -12.75 -9.70
CA ILE A 206 -8.81 -13.26 -10.69
C ILE A 206 -9.90 -14.09 -10.02
N LYS A 207 -9.54 -14.92 -9.04
CA LYS A 207 -10.52 -15.67 -8.25
C LYS A 207 -11.50 -14.74 -7.55
N SER A 208 -11.02 -13.66 -6.90
CA SER A 208 -11.91 -12.69 -6.25
C SER A 208 -12.92 -12.08 -7.23
N ILE A 209 -12.52 -11.81 -8.48
CA ILE A 209 -13.45 -11.33 -9.51
C ILE A 209 -14.47 -12.39 -9.89
N VAL A 210 -14.05 -13.64 -10.08
CA VAL A 210 -14.99 -14.74 -10.35
C VAL A 210 -15.95 -14.95 -9.17
N ASP A 211 -15.46 -14.87 -7.94
CA ASP A 211 -16.28 -14.94 -6.73
C ASP A 211 -17.34 -13.82 -6.72
N THR A 212 -17.00 -12.59 -7.14
CA THR A 212 -18.03 -11.53 -7.28
C THR A 212 -19.12 -11.90 -8.28
N LEU A 213 -18.77 -12.50 -9.42
CA LEU A 213 -19.76 -12.95 -10.42
C LEU A 213 -20.65 -14.09 -9.90
N ILE A 214 -20.13 -14.92 -9.00
CA ILE A 214 -20.89 -15.95 -8.30
C ILE A 214 -21.88 -15.30 -7.32
N TYR A 215 -21.41 -14.33 -6.53
CA TYR A 215 -22.28 -13.60 -5.59
C TYR A 215 -23.36 -12.79 -6.30
N ASP A 216 -23.06 -12.25 -7.49
CA ASP A 216 -24.04 -11.59 -8.35
C ASP A 216 -25.02 -12.56 -9.02
N GLY A 217 -24.84 -13.88 -8.85
CA GLY A 217 -25.67 -14.92 -9.46
C GLY A 217 -25.53 -15.02 -10.98
N ARG A 218 -24.43 -14.51 -11.55
CA ARG A 218 -24.14 -14.57 -13.00
C ARG A 218 -23.40 -15.86 -13.37
N VAL A 219 -22.63 -16.43 -12.44
CA VAL A 219 -21.77 -17.60 -12.65
C VAL A 219 -22.02 -18.63 -11.55
N ASP A 220 -22.06 -19.91 -11.92
CA ASP A 220 -22.09 -21.03 -10.98
C ASP A 220 -20.71 -21.68 -10.88
N GLU A 221 -20.32 -22.03 -9.64
CA GLU A 221 -19.20 -22.93 -9.38
C GLU A 221 -19.68 -24.39 -9.49
N VAL A 222 -18.92 -25.22 -10.20
CA VAL A 222 -19.21 -26.64 -10.41
C VAL A 222 -17.96 -27.48 -10.19
N GLU A 223 -18.12 -28.66 -9.58
CA GLU A 223 -17.06 -29.66 -9.50
C GLU A 223 -16.96 -30.39 -10.84
N GLY A 224 -15.88 -30.11 -11.57
CA GLY A 224 -15.52 -30.78 -12.81
C GLY A 224 -14.57 -31.96 -12.59
N SER A 225 -14.27 -32.69 -13.68
CA SER A 225 -13.32 -33.81 -13.66
C SER A 225 -11.88 -33.40 -13.33
N SER A 226 -11.53 -32.13 -13.56
CA SER A 226 -10.19 -31.57 -13.31
C SER A 226 -10.16 -30.59 -12.13
N GLY A 227 -11.15 -30.65 -11.24
CA GLY A 227 -11.32 -29.74 -10.11
C GLY A 227 -12.40 -28.69 -10.35
N VAL A 228 -12.34 -27.59 -9.59
CA VAL A 228 -13.34 -26.51 -9.63
C VAL A 228 -13.36 -25.82 -11.00
N GLN A 229 -14.55 -25.72 -11.58
CA GLN A 229 -14.82 -25.04 -12.85
C GLN A 229 -15.99 -24.09 -12.70
N TYR A 230 -16.12 -23.16 -13.64
CA TYR A 230 -17.12 -22.11 -13.64
C TYR A 230 -17.93 -22.17 -14.94
N ARG A 231 -19.24 -21.96 -14.82
CA ARG A 231 -20.17 -21.87 -15.96
C ARG A 231 -21.13 -20.70 -15.77
N SER A 232 -21.75 -20.24 -16.85
CA SER A 232 -22.85 -19.27 -16.75
C SER A 232 -23.98 -19.84 -15.90
N ALA A 233 -24.54 -19.03 -15.00
CA ALA A 233 -25.64 -19.45 -14.14
C ALA A 233 -26.85 -19.88 -14.98
N LEU A 234 -27.44 -21.03 -14.63
CA LEU A 234 -28.64 -21.55 -15.32
C LEU A 234 -29.87 -20.68 -15.06
N LEU A 235 -29.92 -20.06 -13.88
CA LEU A 235 -30.95 -19.14 -13.43
C LEU A 235 -30.25 -17.84 -13.04
N GLN A 236 -30.31 -16.84 -13.90
CA GLN A 236 -29.82 -15.51 -13.54
C GLN A 236 -30.80 -14.87 -12.55
N LEU A 237 -30.26 -14.24 -11.52
CA LEU A 237 -31.06 -13.38 -10.64
C LEU A 237 -31.59 -12.21 -11.50
N PRO A 238 -32.91 -12.05 -11.62
CA PRO A 238 -33.44 -10.93 -12.38
C PRO A 238 -33.18 -9.62 -11.62
N ASP A 239 -32.76 -8.58 -12.34
CA ASP A 239 -32.46 -7.25 -11.75
C ASP A 239 -33.66 -6.65 -11.01
N SER A 240 -34.87 -7.07 -11.39
CA SER A 240 -36.10 -6.76 -10.67
C SER A 240 -37.08 -7.94 -10.74
N SER A 241 -37.85 -8.12 -9.67
CA SER A 241 -39.03 -8.97 -9.67
C SER A 241 -40.29 -8.14 -9.93
N ALA A 242 -41.35 -8.78 -10.43
CA ALA A 242 -42.66 -8.15 -10.58
C ALA A 242 -43.20 -7.58 -9.25
N LEU A 243 -42.79 -8.16 -8.11
CA LEU A 243 -43.18 -7.67 -6.78
C LEU A 243 -42.39 -6.42 -6.37
N THR A 244 -41.14 -6.29 -6.81
CA THR A 244 -40.30 -5.11 -6.53
C THR A 244 -40.52 -3.97 -7.53
N SER A 245 -41.07 -4.26 -8.71
CA SER A 245 -41.37 -3.25 -9.73
C SER A 245 -42.73 -2.55 -9.52
N VAL A 246 -43.63 -3.16 -8.75
CA VAL A 246 -44.91 -2.54 -8.36
C VAL A 246 -44.71 -1.77 -7.05
N PRO A 247 -45.09 -0.49 -6.96
CA PRO A 247 -44.87 0.34 -5.76
C PRO A 247 -45.50 -0.26 -4.50
N CYS A 248 -46.60 -1.00 -4.65
CA CYS A 248 -47.29 -1.68 -3.55
C CYS A 248 -46.48 -2.83 -2.94
N GLY A 249 -45.66 -3.56 -3.71
CA GLY A 249 -44.95 -4.74 -3.22
C GLY A 249 -43.78 -4.44 -2.27
N VAL A 250 -43.32 -3.18 -2.25
CA VAL A 250 -42.31 -2.66 -1.30
C VAL A 250 -42.88 -1.54 -0.41
N CYS A 251 -44.20 -1.33 -0.42
CA CYS A 251 -44.82 -0.22 0.30
C CYS A 251 -44.74 -0.44 1.82
N PRO A 252 -44.14 0.49 2.60
CA PRO A 252 -43.98 0.33 4.05
C PRO A 252 -45.30 0.32 4.80
N VAL A 253 -46.37 0.89 4.22
CA VAL A 253 -47.72 0.97 4.79
C VAL A 253 -48.71 0.03 4.08
N PHE A 254 -48.21 -0.99 3.37
CA PHE A 254 -49.04 -1.93 2.61
C PHE A 254 -50.17 -2.54 3.47
N ASN A 255 -49.88 -2.91 4.71
CA ASN A 255 -50.85 -3.52 5.63
C ASN A 255 -51.98 -2.56 6.07
N GLU A 256 -51.76 -1.25 5.93
CA GLU A 256 -52.73 -0.19 6.26
C GLU A 256 -53.53 0.25 5.02
N CYS A 257 -53.08 -0.12 3.83
CA CYS A 257 -53.69 0.26 2.56
C CYS A 257 -54.99 -0.51 2.30
N ARG A 258 -56.13 0.19 2.28
CA ARG A 258 -57.45 -0.42 2.02
C ARG A 258 -58.33 0.52 1.20
N PRO A 259 -59.21 0.00 0.33
CA PRO A 259 -60.17 0.82 -0.41
C PRO A 259 -60.98 1.74 0.51
N GLY A 260 -60.99 3.04 0.21
CA GLY A 260 -61.68 4.07 1.02
C GLY A 260 -61.06 4.38 2.39
N GLY A 261 -59.87 3.83 2.70
CA GLY A 261 -59.11 4.16 3.91
C GLY A 261 -58.34 5.48 3.82
N ILE A 262 -57.66 5.87 4.91
CA ILE A 262 -56.77 7.03 4.93
C ILE A 262 -55.53 6.78 4.04
N VAL A 263 -55.02 5.55 4.08
CA VAL A 263 -54.07 5.02 3.10
C VAL A 263 -54.88 4.12 2.17
N SER A 264 -54.98 4.49 0.90
CA SER A 264 -55.82 3.77 -0.04
C SER A 264 -55.18 3.65 -1.42
N PRO A 265 -55.49 2.61 -2.20
CA PRO A 265 -55.00 2.51 -3.57
C PRO A 265 -55.49 3.66 -4.45
N GLU A 266 -56.71 4.15 -4.23
CA GLU A 266 -57.35 5.19 -5.07
C GLU A 266 -56.75 6.59 -4.89
N SER A 267 -56.01 6.82 -3.80
CA SER A 267 -55.35 8.09 -3.50
C SER A 267 -53.82 7.98 -3.52
N CYS A 268 -53.29 6.82 -3.93
CA CYS A 268 -51.87 6.53 -3.86
C CYS A 268 -51.13 7.11 -5.07
N ILE A 269 -50.45 8.24 -4.85
CA ILE A 269 -49.63 8.92 -5.87
C ILE A 269 -48.56 8.03 -6.52
N TYR A 270 -48.10 6.99 -5.83
CA TYR A 270 -47.08 6.08 -6.36
C TYR A 270 -47.71 5.02 -7.27
N TYR A 271 -48.92 4.58 -6.93
CA TYR A 271 -49.68 3.63 -7.74
C TYR A 271 -50.18 4.30 -9.02
N ASP A 272 -50.68 5.53 -8.93
CA ASP A 272 -51.11 6.32 -10.10
C ASP A 272 -49.96 6.56 -11.07
N LYS A 273 -48.82 7.05 -10.57
CA LYS A 273 -47.60 7.21 -11.39
C LYS A 273 -47.10 5.92 -12.03
N TRP A 274 -47.34 4.79 -11.37
CA TRP A 274 -46.99 3.47 -11.91
C TRP A 274 -48.03 2.94 -12.90
N LEU A 275 -49.26 3.46 -12.91
CA LEU A 275 -50.26 3.13 -13.92
C LEU A 275 -50.20 4.07 -15.13
N ASP A 276 -49.62 5.26 -14.98
CA ASP A 276 -49.45 6.29 -16.02
C ASP A 276 -48.36 5.96 -17.08
N PHE A 277 -47.95 4.70 -17.24
CA PHE A 277 -47.03 4.27 -18.31
C PHE A 277 -47.67 4.23 -19.69
#